data_AF-A0A1U8KPA7-F1
#
_entry.id   AF-A0A1U8KPA7-F1
#
_cell.length_a   1.000
_cell.length_b   1.000
_cell.length_c   1.000
_cell.angle_alpha   90.00
_cell.angle_beta   90.00
_cell.angle_gamma   90.00
#
_symmetry.space_group_name_H-M   'P 1'
#
loop_
_entity.id
_entity.type
_entity.pdbx_description
1 polymer ?
#
loop_
_entity_poly.entity_id
_entity_poly.type
_entity_poly.pdbx_seq_one_letter_code
_entity_poly.pdbx_strand_id
1 'polypeptide(L)'
;MGTHQLEIVEEREEEEEEKEEVIIKDRMKSEKVNLIKDQQDVEEPTLLLALKNEESNDANIWYLDNGESNHMCRCKEAFVKLDKKVKGNVSFGDFSKVQIQGKYIILISLKDGGHSLITNVYYVPKLKSNILSLEQLLERGYEIHMKDCFLWLRD
;
A
#
# COMPACT_ATOMS: atom_id res chain seq x y z
N MET A 1 -41.78 3.72 2.16
CA MET A 1 -40.79 4.41 3.01
C MET A 1 -39.35 3.87 2.84
N GLY A 2 -39.10 2.83 2.03
CA GLY A 2 -37.74 2.24 1.90
C GLY A 2 -36.84 2.80 0.79
N THR A 3 -37.37 3.57 -0.16
CA THR A 3 -36.61 4.02 -1.35
C THR A 3 -35.71 5.22 -1.07
N HIS A 4 -36.18 6.22 -0.32
CA HIS A 4 -35.36 7.39 0.02
C HIS A 4 -34.17 7.08 0.94
N GLN A 5 -34.22 5.99 1.70
CA GLN A 5 -33.11 5.63 2.59
C GLN A 5 -31.97 4.93 1.83
N LEU A 6 -32.26 4.30 0.69
CA LEU A 6 -31.26 3.69 -0.20
C LEU A 6 -30.57 4.76 -1.05
N GLU A 7 -31.33 5.69 -1.62
CA GLU A 7 -30.82 6.85 -2.39
C GLU A 7 -29.78 7.65 -1.58
N ILE A 8 -30.07 7.94 -0.30
CA ILE A 8 -29.16 8.68 0.58
C ILE A 8 -27.87 7.91 0.90
N VAL A 9 -27.90 6.57 0.88
CA VAL A 9 -26.69 5.76 1.10
C VAL A 9 -25.84 5.73 -0.16
N GLU A 10 -26.44 5.57 -1.33
CA GLU A 10 -25.75 5.59 -2.63
C GLU A 10 -25.09 6.96 -2.88
N GLU A 11 -25.81 8.07 -2.68
CA GLU A 11 -25.25 9.42 -2.82
C GLU A 11 -24.06 9.67 -1.86
N ARG A 12 -24.11 9.10 -0.65
CA ARG A 12 -22.99 9.21 0.32
C ARG A 12 -21.79 8.37 -0.08
N GLU A 13 -22.01 7.21 -0.66
CA GLU A 13 -20.93 6.35 -1.16
C GLU A 13 -20.24 6.99 -2.37
N GLU A 14 -21.02 7.55 -3.32
CA GLU A 14 -20.46 8.31 -4.47
C GLU A 14 -19.65 9.54 -4.01
N GLU A 15 -20.13 10.30 -3.03
CA GLU A 15 -19.42 11.46 -2.50
C GLU A 15 -18.13 11.06 -1.75
N GLU A 16 -18.09 9.88 -1.11
CA GLU A 16 -16.86 9.33 -0.51
C GLU A 16 -15.86 8.89 -1.60
N GLU A 17 -16.31 8.28 -2.69
CA GLU A 17 -15.46 7.88 -3.82
C GLU A 17 -14.85 9.10 -4.53
N GLU A 18 -15.60 10.18 -4.78
CA GLU A 18 -15.06 11.40 -5.38
C GLU A 18 -13.98 12.05 -4.49
N LYS A 19 -14.22 12.12 -3.17
CA LYS A 19 -13.24 12.64 -2.21
C LYS A 19 -11.97 11.79 -2.21
N GLU A 20 -12.10 10.48 -2.35
CA GLU A 20 -10.96 9.56 -2.44
C GLU A 20 -10.13 9.79 -3.70
N GLU A 21 -10.79 9.97 -4.83
CA GLU A 21 -10.11 10.21 -6.11
C GLU A 21 -9.28 11.51 -6.05
N VAL A 22 -9.81 12.56 -5.41
CA VAL A 22 -9.09 13.83 -5.19
C VAL A 22 -7.85 13.63 -4.31
N ILE A 23 -7.96 12.89 -3.20
CA ILE A 23 -6.84 12.61 -2.29
C ILE A 23 -5.72 11.83 -3.01
N ILE A 24 -6.10 10.83 -3.82
CA ILE A 24 -5.14 10.05 -4.63
C ILE A 24 -4.41 10.98 -5.61
N LYS A 25 -5.16 11.82 -6.34
CA LYS A 25 -4.60 12.76 -7.33
C LYS A 25 -3.63 13.75 -6.70
N ASP A 26 -3.98 14.32 -5.55
CA ASP A 26 -3.11 15.26 -4.82
C ASP A 26 -1.82 14.58 -4.34
N ARG A 27 -1.92 13.35 -3.84
CA ARG A 27 -0.75 12.61 -3.37
C ARG A 27 0.18 12.20 -4.52
N MET A 28 -0.36 11.67 -5.62
CA MET A 28 0.40 11.38 -6.84
C MET A 28 1.14 12.62 -7.35
N LYS A 29 0.51 13.79 -7.28
CA LYS A 29 1.16 15.05 -7.66
C LYS A 29 2.33 15.41 -6.73
N SER A 30 2.17 15.21 -5.43
CA SER A 30 3.24 15.47 -4.45
C SER A 30 4.44 14.52 -4.59
N GLU A 31 4.20 13.23 -4.89
CA GLU A 31 5.26 12.24 -5.08
C GLU A 31 6.03 12.45 -6.39
N LYS A 32 5.34 12.82 -7.48
CA LYS A 32 6.00 13.22 -8.75
C LYS A 32 7.01 14.35 -8.55
N VAL A 33 6.71 15.33 -7.69
CA VAL A 33 7.64 16.44 -7.39
C VAL A 33 8.91 15.94 -6.68
N ASN A 34 8.83 14.88 -5.88
CA ASN A 34 9.98 14.28 -5.20
C ASN A 34 10.85 13.44 -6.15
N LEU A 35 10.25 12.71 -7.10
CA LEU A 35 10.95 11.82 -8.03
C LEU A 35 11.80 12.56 -9.09
N ILE A 36 11.42 13.78 -9.49
CA ILE A 36 12.16 14.58 -10.50
C ILE A 36 13.62 14.87 -10.08
N LYS A 37 13.99 14.64 -8.81
CA LYS A 37 15.33 14.91 -8.30
C LYS A 37 16.39 13.85 -8.66
N ASP A 38 16.00 12.62 -8.99
CA ASP A 38 16.93 11.54 -9.32
C ASP A 38 16.55 10.89 -10.66
N GLN A 39 17.14 11.35 -11.76
CA GLN A 39 16.96 10.73 -13.07
C GLN A 39 18.24 10.03 -13.53
N GLN A 40 18.21 8.69 -13.57
CA GLN A 40 18.94 7.94 -14.59
C GLN A 40 18.30 6.57 -14.91
N ASP A 41 18.24 6.33 -16.22
CA ASP A 41 17.95 5.13 -17.02
C ASP A 41 16.57 4.47 -16.98
N VAL A 42 16.03 4.36 -18.20
CA VAL A 42 14.73 3.81 -18.59
C VAL A 42 14.84 2.28 -18.66
N GLU A 43 14.22 1.59 -17.71
CA GLU A 43 13.88 0.16 -17.82
C GLU A 43 12.36 -0.03 -17.63
N GLU A 44 11.84 -1.16 -18.13
CA GLU A 44 10.44 -1.61 -17.97
C GLU A 44 9.91 -1.39 -16.54
N PRO A 45 8.60 -1.14 -16.34
CA PRO A 45 8.04 -0.75 -15.05
C PRO A 45 8.40 -1.80 -14.00
N THR A 46 9.38 -1.45 -13.18
CA THR A 46 9.76 -2.20 -12.00
C THR A 46 9.31 -1.38 -10.80
N LEU A 47 8.75 -2.02 -9.79
CA LEU A 47 8.40 -1.36 -8.53
C LEU A 47 9.65 -0.72 -7.90
N LEU A 48 9.60 0.59 -7.57
CA LEU A 48 10.63 1.22 -6.75
C LEU A 48 10.20 1.12 -5.29
N LEU A 49 10.64 0.07 -4.60
CA LEU A 49 10.54 0.01 -3.15
C LEU A 49 11.75 0.75 -2.58
N ALA A 50 11.50 1.88 -1.89
CA ALA A 50 12.53 2.79 -1.41
C ALA A 50 13.70 2.03 -0.76
N LEU A 51 14.83 2.01 -1.48
CA LEU A 51 16.11 1.61 -0.90
C LEU A 51 16.53 2.73 0.05
N LYS A 52 17.00 2.31 1.24
CA LYS A 52 17.34 3.15 2.38
C LYS A 52 18.34 4.25 1.98
N ASN A 53 17.86 5.47 1.80
CA ASN A 53 18.70 6.66 1.84
C ASN A 53 18.81 7.13 3.29
N GLU A 54 19.93 7.74 3.69
CA GLU A 54 20.21 8.10 5.10
C GLU A 54 19.19 9.09 5.71
N GLU A 55 18.31 9.68 4.88
CA GLU A 55 17.21 10.56 5.29
C GLU A 55 15.82 9.88 5.31
N SER A 56 15.71 8.59 4.96
CA SER A 56 14.40 7.92 4.88
C SER A 56 13.84 7.59 6.26
N ASN A 57 12.69 8.16 6.61
CA ASN A 57 11.90 7.73 7.77
C ASN A 57 11.54 6.24 7.61
N ASP A 58 11.67 5.44 8.69
CA ASP A 58 11.37 4.00 8.72
C ASP A 58 9.99 3.64 8.12
N ALA A 59 9.07 4.62 8.16
CA ALA A 59 7.76 4.59 7.52
C ALA A 59 7.75 4.21 6.03
N ASN A 60 8.82 4.51 5.29
CA ASN A 60 8.89 4.31 3.84
C ASN A 60 9.60 3.01 3.43
N ILE A 61 10.13 2.25 4.40
CA ILE A 61 10.81 0.98 4.13
C ILE A 61 9.78 -0.15 4.26
N TRP A 62 9.74 -1.00 3.23
CA TRP A 62 8.87 -2.16 3.16
C TRP A 62 9.68 -3.42 2.93
N TYR A 63 9.30 -4.50 3.61
CA TYR A 63 9.88 -5.81 3.43
C TYR A 63 8.94 -6.67 2.58
N LEU A 64 9.48 -7.29 1.55
CA LEU A 64 8.76 -8.30 0.78
C LEU A 64 8.90 -9.63 1.52
N ASP A 65 7.78 -10.23 1.87
CA ASP A 65 7.79 -11.46 2.67
C ASP A 65 6.89 -12.54 2.05
N ASN A 66 7.43 -13.75 1.96
CA ASN A 66 6.71 -14.94 1.50
C ASN A 66 6.08 -15.73 2.64
N GLY A 67 6.42 -15.44 3.90
CA GLY A 67 5.83 -16.06 5.09
C GLY A 67 4.51 -15.43 5.52
N GLU A 68 4.15 -14.30 4.93
CA GLU A 68 3.03 -13.47 5.35
C GLU A 68 1.92 -13.56 4.32
N SER A 69 0.72 -13.91 4.75
CA SER A 69 -0.45 -13.98 3.86
C SER A 69 -1.12 -12.63 3.60
N ASN A 70 -0.69 -11.55 4.26
CA ASN A 70 -1.32 -10.24 4.14
C ASN A 70 -0.29 -9.12 4.09
N HIS A 71 -0.54 -8.09 3.28
CA HIS A 71 0.19 -6.84 3.41
C HIS A 71 -0.16 -6.16 4.76
N MET A 72 0.84 -5.61 5.43
CA MET A 72 0.67 -4.95 6.73
C MET A 72 1.59 -3.75 6.90
N CYS A 73 1.17 -2.77 7.70
CA CYS A 73 1.96 -1.58 7.95
C CYS A 73 1.70 -0.97 9.32
N ARG A 74 2.71 -0.31 9.86
CA ARG A 74 2.63 0.39 11.14
C ARG A 74 2.31 1.88 11.03
N CYS A 75 2.57 2.48 9.88
CA CYS A 75 2.67 3.93 9.68
C CYS A 75 1.36 4.45 9.09
N LYS A 76 0.74 5.48 9.68
CA LYS A 76 -0.51 6.07 9.16
C LYS A 76 -0.30 7.08 8.05
N GLU A 77 0.94 7.52 7.90
CA GLU A 77 1.30 8.67 7.08
C GLU A 77 1.42 8.29 5.59
N ALA A 78 1.46 7.00 5.27
CA ALA A 78 1.47 6.45 3.90
C ALA A 78 0.06 6.32 3.27
N PHE A 79 -0.98 6.80 3.94
CA PHE A 79 -2.36 6.36 3.65
C PHE A 79 -3.09 7.25 2.64
N VAL A 80 -3.84 6.59 1.77
CA VAL A 80 -4.88 7.22 0.93
C VAL A 80 -6.24 7.16 1.65
N LYS A 81 -6.64 5.98 2.15
CA LYS A 81 -7.92 5.74 2.83
C LYS A 81 -7.75 4.72 3.94
N LEU A 82 -8.15 5.05 5.17
CA LEU A 82 -8.16 4.11 6.30
C LEU A 82 -9.59 3.72 6.66
N ASP A 83 -9.98 2.50 6.36
CA ASP A 83 -11.19 1.90 6.91
C ASP A 83 -10.91 1.40 8.34
N LYS A 84 -11.34 2.20 9.32
CA LYS A 84 -11.23 1.87 10.75
C LYS A 84 -12.25 0.85 11.22
N LYS A 85 -13.28 0.52 10.42
CA LYS A 85 -14.31 -0.48 10.76
C LYS A 85 -13.72 -1.88 10.74
N VAL A 86 -12.72 -2.12 9.88
CA VAL A 86 -11.98 -3.40 9.87
C VAL A 86 -11.15 -3.53 11.14
N LYS A 87 -11.48 -4.54 11.95
CA LYS A 87 -10.76 -4.94 13.16
C LYS A 87 -10.54 -6.44 13.13
N GLY A 88 -9.53 -6.89 13.84
CA GLY A 88 -9.19 -8.31 13.92
C GLY A 88 -7.88 -8.50 14.65
N ASN A 89 -7.32 -9.71 14.57
CA ASN A 89 -5.99 -10.01 15.07
C ASN A 89 -5.18 -10.71 13.99
N VAL A 90 -3.91 -10.33 13.86
CA VAL A 90 -2.89 -11.10 13.15
C VAL A 90 -2.22 -12.02 14.17
N SER A 91 -2.02 -13.29 13.78
CA SER A 91 -1.23 -14.23 14.57
C SER A 91 0.14 -14.38 13.89
N PHE A 92 1.21 -14.34 14.67
CA PHE A 92 2.56 -14.58 14.17
C PHE A 92 3.00 -16.03 14.41
N GLY A 93 4.14 -16.40 13.83
CA GLY A 93 4.73 -17.74 13.97
C GLY A 93 5.06 -18.13 15.41
N ASP A 94 5.22 -17.16 16.32
CA ASP A 94 5.40 -17.38 17.77
C ASP A 94 4.07 -17.49 18.55
N PHE A 95 2.94 -17.61 17.83
CA PHE A 95 1.58 -17.60 18.35
C PHE A 95 1.14 -16.30 19.03
N SER A 96 2.00 -15.27 19.07
CA SER A 96 1.60 -13.96 19.55
C SER A 96 0.55 -13.37 18.62
N LYS A 97 -0.32 -12.54 19.19
CA LYS A 97 -1.40 -11.88 18.46
C LYS A 97 -1.32 -10.38 18.63
N VAL A 98 -1.47 -9.67 17.52
CA VAL A 98 -1.55 -8.21 17.50
C VAL A 98 -2.83 -7.75 16.83
N GLN A 99 -3.35 -6.63 17.30
CA GLN A 99 -4.62 -6.10 16.82
C GLN A 99 -4.45 -5.37 15.49
N ILE A 100 -5.33 -5.70 14.54
CA ILE A 100 -5.58 -4.93 13.33
C ILE A 100 -6.47 -3.74 13.73
N GLN A 101 -6.01 -2.54 13.40
CA GLN A 101 -6.72 -1.29 13.73
C GLN A 101 -7.38 -0.64 12.51
N GLY A 102 -7.26 -1.24 11.34
CA GLY A 102 -7.94 -0.82 10.13
C GLY A 102 -7.42 -1.56 8.91
N LYS A 103 -8.00 -1.25 7.77
CA LYS A 103 -7.57 -1.71 6.45
C LYS A 103 -7.47 -0.50 5.54
N TYR A 104 -6.49 -0.48 4.65
CA TYR A 104 -6.18 0.72 3.91
C TYR A 104 -5.52 0.42 2.55
N ILE A 105 -5.38 1.47 1.74
CA ILE A 105 -4.74 1.45 0.42
C ILE A 105 -3.45 2.29 0.50
N ILE A 106 -2.33 1.76 -0.02
CA ILE A 106 -1.08 2.51 -0.23
C ILE A 106 -0.93 2.88 -1.69
N LEU A 107 -0.32 4.05 -1.90
CA LEU A 107 0.26 4.47 -3.16
C LEU A 107 1.74 4.09 -3.15
N ILE A 108 2.23 3.54 -4.25
CA ILE A 108 3.64 3.23 -4.45
C ILE A 108 4.11 3.83 -5.78
N SER A 109 5.35 4.31 -5.79
CA SER A 109 5.97 4.84 -7.00
C SER A 109 6.64 3.71 -7.80
N LEU A 110 6.50 3.77 -9.12
CA LEU A 110 7.17 2.88 -10.07
C LEU A 110 8.43 3.56 -10.60
N LYS A 111 9.41 2.77 -11.07
CA LYS A 111 10.68 3.30 -11.61
C LYS A 111 10.48 4.21 -12.83
N ASP A 112 9.43 4.00 -13.62
CA ASP A 112 9.09 4.81 -14.78
C ASP A 112 8.44 6.17 -14.41
N GLY A 113 8.34 6.49 -13.12
CA GLY A 113 7.64 7.68 -12.61
C GLY A 113 6.11 7.51 -12.54
N GLY A 114 5.61 6.33 -12.90
CA GLY A 114 4.25 5.88 -12.68
C GLY A 114 3.95 5.65 -11.20
N HIS A 115 2.68 5.42 -10.90
CA HIS A 115 2.23 5.09 -9.55
C HIS A 115 1.26 3.92 -9.62
N SER A 116 1.33 3.04 -8.64
CA SER A 116 0.40 1.91 -8.49
C SER A 116 -0.23 1.93 -7.09
N LEU A 117 -1.39 1.28 -6.96
CA LEU A 117 -2.11 1.13 -5.70
C LEU A 117 -2.00 -0.31 -5.21
N ILE A 118 -1.53 -0.49 -3.97
CA ILE A 118 -1.68 -1.76 -3.27
C ILE A 118 -2.84 -1.60 -2.29
N THR A 119 -3.93 -2.34 -2.55
CA THR A 119 -5.12 -2.36 -1.71
C THR A 119 -5.01 -3.46 -0.64
N ASN A 120 -6.02 -3.59 0.22
CA ASN A 120 -6.08 -4.60 1.28
C ASN A 120 -4.89 -4.66 2.26
N VAL A 121 -4.27 -3.52 2.56
CA VAL A 121 -3.18 -3.48 3.53
C VAL A 121 -3.74 -3.34 4.94
N TYR A 122 -3.36 -4.20 5.87
CA TYR A 122 -3.80 -4.10 7.26
C TYR A 122 -2.97 -3.09 8.05
N TYR A 123 -3.66 -2.24 8.79
CA TYR A 123 -3.02 -1.32 9.71
C TYR A 123 -2.77 -2.00 11.05
N VAL A 124 -1.50 -2.21 11.38
CA VAL A 124 -1.03 -2.90 12.58
C VAL A 124 0.08 -2.07 13.25
N PRO A 125 -0.26 -1.09 14.10
CA PRO A 125 0.73 -0.15 14.68
C PRO A 125 1.84 -0.80 15.50
N LYS A 126 1.62 -2.03 16.01
CA LYS A 126 2.60 -2.77 16.81
C LYS A 126 3.68 -3.46 15.98
N LEU A 127 3.61 -3.40 14.65
CA LEU A 127 4.65 -3.96 13.79
C LEU A 127 5.95 -3.17 13.91
N LYS A 128 7.06 -3.91 13.80
CA LYS A 128 8.40 -3.30 13.75
C LYS A 128 8.65 -2.64 12.39
N SER A 129 8.23 -3.31 11.31
CA SER A 129 8.44 -2.90 9.92
C SER A 129 7.17 -3.10 9.10
N ASN A 130 7.06 -2.39 7.98
CA ASN A 130 5.98 -2.62 7.00
C ASN A 130 6.30 -3.84 6.15
N ILE A 131 5.27 -4.60 5.77
CA ILE A 131 5.39 -5.88 5.06
C ILE A 131 4.45 -5.89 3.86
N LEU A 132 4.98 -6.28 2.70
CA LEU A 132 4.22 -6.67 1.52
C LEU A 132 4.31 -8.19 1.37
N SER A 133 3.19 -8.86 1.63
CA SER A 133 3.01 -10.27 1.27
C SER A 133 3.23 -10.52 -0.22
N LEU A 134 4.18 -11.38 -0.56
CA LEU A 134 4.40 -11.85 -1.93
C LEU A 134 3.25 -12.73 -2.43
N GLU A 135 2.67 -13.55 -1.54
CA GLU A 135 1.48 -14.37 -1.84
C GLU A 135 0.32 -13.51 -2.33
N GLN A 136 0.01 -12.44 -1.59
CA GLN A 136 -1.09 -11.54 -1.94
C GLN A 136 -0.80 -10.67 -3.18
N LEU A 137 0.48 -10.40 -3.49
CA LEU A 137 0.85 -9.77 -4.77
C LEU A 137 0.56 -10.74 -5.94
N LEU A 138 0.96 -12.02 -5.82
CA LEU A 138 0.68 -13.05 -6.83
C LEU A 138 -0.83 -13.23 -7.05
N GLU A 139 -1.64 -13.24 -5.99
CA GLU A 139 -3.11 -13.31 -6.07
C GLU A 139 -3.72 -12.17 -6.90
N ARG A 140 -3.02 -11.03 -7.00
CA ARG A 140 -3.42 -9.88 -7.79
C ARG A 140 -2.85 -9.85 -9.21
N GLY A 141 -2.10 -10.87 -9.59
CA GLY A 141 -1.54 -11.00 -10.94
C GLY A 141 -0.14 -10.42 -11.10
N TYR A 142 0.49 -9.92 -10.03
CA TYR A 142 1.88 -9.48 -10.12
C TYR A 142 2.79 -10.68 -10.39
N GLU A 143 3.76 -10.52 -11.28
CA GLU A 143 4.82 -11.49 -11.49
C GLU A 143 6.01 -11.18 -10.58
N ILE A 144 6.57 -12.23 -9.97
CA ILE A 144 7.78 -12.15 -9.15
C ILE A 144 8.91 -12.85 -9.89
N HIS A 145 9.92 -12.08 -10.27
CA HIS A 145 11.14 -12.60 -10.89
C HIS A 145 12.28 -12.50 -9.87
N MET A 146 13.06 -13.57 -9.71
CA MET A 146 14.23 -13.59 -8.82
C MET A 146 15.45 -14.12 -9.56
N LYS A 147 16.56 -13.36 -9.53
CA LYS A 147 17.81 -13.70 -10.21
C LYS A 147 18.96 -12.90 -9.61
N ASP A 148 20.13 -13.51 -9.47
CA ASP A 148 21.36 -12.84 -9.01
C ASP A 148 21.20 -12.03 -7.71
N CYS A 149 20.40 -12.55 -6.77
CA CYS A 149 20.03 -11.92 -5.49
C CYS A 149 19.13 -10.66 -5.60
N PHE A 150 18.60 -10.37 -6.79
CA PHE A 150 17.59 -9.34 -6.99
C PHE A 150 16.20 -9.97 -7.11
N LEU A 151 15.20 -9.19 -6.71
CA LEU A 151 13.78 -9.50 -6.86
C LEU A 151 13.12 -8.36 -7.62
N TRP A 152 12.43 -8.69 -8.71
CA TRP A 152 11.64 -7.76 -9.50
C TRP A 152 10.16 -8.12 -9.40
N LEU A 153 9.35 -7.08 -9.25
CA LEU A 153 7.89 -7.16 -9.34
C LEU A 153 7.47 -6.49 -10.64
N ARG A 154 6.62 -7.18 -11.40
CA ARG A 154 5.97 -6.69 -12.61
C ARG A 154 4.46 -6.78 -12.42
N ASP A 155 3.74 -5.73 -12.78
CA ASP A 155 2.27 -5.66 -12.73
C ASP A 155 1.60 -6.18 -14.02
#